data_AF-A0A848GUA7-F1
#
_entry.id   AF-A0A848GUA7-F1
#
_cell.length_a   1.000
_cell.length_b   1.000
_cell.length_c   1.000
_cell.angle_alpha   90.00
_cell.angle_beta   90.00
_cell.angle_gamma   90.00
#
_symmetry.space_group_name_H-M   'P 1'
#
loop_
_entity.id
_entity.type
_entity.pdbx_description
1 polymer ?
#
loop_
_entity_poly.entity_id
_entity_poly.type
_entity_poly.pdbx_seq_one_letter_code
_entity_poly.pdbx_strand_id
1 'polypeptide(L)'
;MLIYTTLLDQTDHEAIALEMVTNIFSRLRQKDLEETNGGYFEYLMDQGTAIILFFIIRTPDEISFRYDYNVPDARHGTAWYSVTDTHDRTTTDAGDEQYVPVVSFVDMPAALEIITQFFLRPEEKPAHVSWMPADFFEWPY
;
A
#
# COMPACT_ATOMS: atom_id res chain seq x y z
N MET A 1 -13.84 1.93 13.96
CA MET A 1 -12.54 1.90 13.27
C MET A 1 -12.60 2.94 12.17
N LEU A 2 -11.67 3.89 12.17
CA LEU A 2 -11.55 4.90 11.12
C LEU A 2 -10.24 4.64 10.38
N ILE A 3 -10.30 4.68 9.06
CA ILE A 3 -9.14 4.60 8.19
C ILE A 3 -8.98 5.97 7.53
N TYR A 4 -7.80 6.54 7.66
CA TYR A 4 -7.44 7.81 7.06
C TYR A 4 -6.63 7.59 5.78
N THR A 5 -6.62 8.55 4.87
CA THR A 5 -5.90 8.42 3.60
C THR A 5 -5.39 9.75 3.07
N THR A 6 -4.30 9.70 2.30
CA THR A 6 -3.90 10.79 1.41
C THR A 6 -4.23 10.53 -0.06
N LEU A 7 -4.80 9.37 -0.38
CA LEU A 7 -5.24 8.88 -1.70
C LEU A 7 -4.80 9.71 -2.91
N LEU A 8 -3.71 9.31 -3.58
CA LEU A 8 -3.18 10.00 -4.79
C LEU A 8 -2.92 11.48 -4.52
N ASP A 9 -2.46 11.82 -3.32
CA ASP A 9 -2.28 13.20 -2.84
C ASP A 9 -3.48 14.15 -3.06
N GLN A 10 -4.69 13.60 -3.29
CA GLN A 10 -5.92 14.37 -3.53
C GLN A 10 -6.65 14.72 -2.22
N THR A 11 -6.22 14.15 -1.10
CA THR A 11 -6.87 14.32 0.21
C THR A 11 -5.86 14.65 1.29
N ASP A 12 -6.16 15.67 2.10
CA ASP A 12 -5.33 16.08 3.24
C ASP A 12 -5.62 15.19 4.46
N HIS A 13 -5.16 13.95 4.41
CA HIS A 13 -5.24 12.99 5.52
C HIS A 13 -6.65 12.88 6.14
N GLU A 14 -7.62 12.42 5.35
CA GLU A 14 -9.04 12.41 5.73
C GLU A 14 -9.57 11.00 5.97
N ALA A 15 -10.58 10.88 6.84
CA ALA A 15 -11.26 9.61 7.05
C ALA A 15 -12.07 9.23 5.80
N ILE A 16 -11.90 8.01 5.30
CA ILE A 16 -12.56 7.53 4.08
C ILE A 16 -13.29 6.21 4.32
N ALA A 17 -14.40 6.00 3.62
CA ALA A 17 -15.14 4.75 3.64
C ALA A 17 -14.63 3.78 2.56
N LEU A 18 -14.63 2.47 2.85
CA LEU A 18 -14.23 1.42 1.91
C LEU A 18 -14.99 1.51 0.56
N GLU A 19 -16.29 1.79 0.59
CA GLU A 19 -17.11 1.93 -0.63
C GLU A 19 -16.58 3.05 -1.54
N MET A 20 -16.14 4.17 -0.95
CA MET A 20 -15.55 5.28 -1.72
C MET A 20 -14.22 4.85 -2.35
N VAL A 21 -13.34 4.20 -1.57
CA VAL A 21 -12.03 3.74 -2.06
C VAL A 21 -12.18 2.74 -3.20
N THR A 22 -12.97 1.69 -3.01
CA THR A 22 -13.21 0.67 -4.04
C THR A 22 -13.79 1.28 -5.32
N ASN A 23 -14.72 2.24 -5.21
CA ASN A 23 -15.26 2.96 -6.36
C ASN A 23 -14.18 3.78 -7.10
N ILE A 24 -13.29 4.46 -6.38
CA ILE A 24 -12.18 5.22 -6.99
C ILE A 24 -11.22 4.28 -7.72
N PHE A 25 -10.73 3.24 -7.05
CA PHE A 25 -9.80 2.26 -7.65
C PHE A 25 -10.41 1.56 -8.87
N SER A 26 -11.69 1.16 -8.80
CA SER A 26 -12.38 0.51 -9.93
C SER A 26 -12.54 1.38 -11.19
N ARG A 27 -12.36 2.69 -11.07
CA ARG A 27 -12.51 3.68 -12.15
C ARG A 27 -11.19 4.34 -12.54
N LEU A 28 -10.09 3.88 -11.98
CA LEU A 28 -8.77 4.45 -12.18
C LEU A 28 -8.35 4.33 -13.65
N ARG A 29 -7.81 5.40 -14.21
CA ARG A 29 -7.28 5.44 -15.59
C ARG A 29 -5.87 5.97 -15.56
N GLN A 30 -5.11 5.69 -16.62
CA GLN A 30 -3.72 6.14 -16.74
C GLN A 30 -3.54 7.65 -16.51
N LYS A 31 -4.46 8.46 -17.03
CA LYS A 31 -4.41 9.93 -16.87
C LYS A 31 -4.59 10.42 -15.43
N ASP A 32 -5.20 9.58 -14.58
CA ASP A 32 -5.42 9.92 -13.18
C ASP A 32 -4.11 9.71 -12.36
N LEU A 33 -3.05 9.16 -12.99
CA LEU A 33 -1.72 8.89 -12.41
C LEU A 33 -0.62 9.83 -12.92
N GLU A 34 -0.97 10.85 -13.71
CA GLU A 34 0.03 11.73 -14.38
C GLU A 34 0.81 12.63 -13.40
N GLU A 35 0.18 13.01 -12.28
CA GLU A 35 0.74 13.98 -11.32
C GLU A 35 1.14 13.35 -9.98
N THR A 36 0.60 12.16 -9.69
CA THR A 36 0.78 11.44 -8.42
C THR A 36 0.29 10.03 -8.62
N ASN A 37 1.03 9.08 -8.07
CA ASN A 37 0.75 7.66 -8.29
C ASN A 37 0.75 6.85 -6.99
N GLY A 38 0.79 7.52 -5.84
CA GLY A 38 0.95 6.88 -4.55
C GLY A 38 -0.05 7.33 -3.51
N GLY A 39 0.02 6.71 -2.35
CA GLY A 39 -0.76 7.11 -1.18
C GLY A 39 -0.72 6.06 -0.11
N TYR A 40 -1.54 6.25 0.92
CA TYR A 40 -1.67 5.26 1.98
C TYR A 40 -3.07 5.22 2.59
N PHE A 41 -3.34 4.12 3.28
CA PHE A 41 -4.43 3.97 4.22
C PHE A 41 -3.86 3.80 5.62
N GLU A 42 -4.24 4.65 6.55
CA GLU A 42 -3.74 4.63 7.92
C GLU A 42 -4.84 4.26 8.91
N TYR A 43 -4.57 3.24 9.72
CA TYR A 43 -5.31 2.95 10.92
C TYR A 43 -4.56 3.51 12.12
N LEU A 44 -5.03 4.64 12.64
CA LEU A 44 -4.52 5.25 13.86
C LEU A 44 -5.03 4.49 15.09
N MET A 45 -4.10 4.06 15.92
CA MET A 45 -4.35 3.46 17.23
C MET A 45 -4.04 4.48 18.34
N ASP A 46 -4.06 4.03 19.60
CA ASP A 46 -3.73 4.90 20.73
C ASP A 46 -2.22 5.22 20.77
N GLN A 47 -1.87 6.40 21.32
CA GLN A 47 -0.49 6.79 21.68
C GLN A 47 0.54 6.86 20.53
N GLY A 48 0.13 7.21 19.31
CA GLY A 48 1.05 7.39 18.18
C GLY A 48 1.45 6.09 17.50
N THR A 49 0.79 4.99 17.87
CA THR A 49 0.81 3.72 17.16
C THR A 49 -0.06 3.80 15.91
N ALA A 50 0.43 3.27 14.79
CA ALA A 50 -0.33 3.22 13.54
C ALA A 50 -0.03 1.95 12.76
N ILE A 51 -0.99 1.53 11.95
CA ILE A 51 -0.75 0.54 10.90
C ILE A 51 -1.09 1.20 9.58
N ILE A 52 -0.16 1.15 8.63
CA ILE A 52 -0.26 1.89 7.38
C ILE A 52 -0.14 0.92 6.21
N LEU A 53 -1.07 0.99 5.27
CA LEU A 53 -1.00 0.32 3.99
C LEU A 53 -0.68 1.36 2.92
N PHE A 54 0.59 1.50 2.57
CA PHE A 54 1.04 2.30 1.45
C PHE A 54 0.75 1.57 0.14
N PHE A 55 0.50 2.35 -0.91
CA PHE A 55 0.39 1.83 -2.26
C PHE A 55 1.09 2.75 -3.27
N ILE A 56 1.57 2.14 -4.34
CA ILE A 56 2.10 2.82 -5.54
C ILE A 56 1.48 2.17 -6.76
N ILE A 57 1.04 2.99 -7.72
CA ILE A 57 0.31 2.57 -8.91
C ILE A 57 1.14 2.93 -10.14
N ARG A 58 1.75 1.93 -10.79
CA ARG A 58 2.52 2.18 -12.01
C ARG A 58 1.60 2.35 -13.22
N THR A 59 0.59 1.49 -13.30
CA THR A 59 -0.51 1.53 -14.26
C THR A 59 -1.79 1.11 -13.54
N PRO A 60 -2.99 1.34 -14.10
CA PRO A 60 -4.24 0.92 -13.48
C PRO A 60 -4.31 -0.57 -13.12
N ASP A 61 -3.50 -1.43 -13.73
CA ASP A 61 -3.44 -2.87 -13.48
C ASP A 61 -2.17 -3.31 -12.73
N GLU A 62 -1.33 -2.37 -12.27
CA GLU A 62 -0.08 -2.67 -11.57
C GLU A 62 0.05 -1.82 -10.31
N ILE A 63 -0.37 -2.42 -9.19
CA ILE A 63 -0.43 -1.76 -7.90
C ILE A 63 0.48 -2.50 -6.92
N SER A 64 1.45 -1.81 -6.34
CA SER A 64 2.31 -2.32 -5.28
C SER A 64 1.77 -1.90 -3.93
N PHE A 65 1.80 -2.78 -2.94
CA PHE A 65 1.45 -2.46 -1.56
C PHE A 65 2.61 -2.68 -0.59
N ARG A 66 2.79 -1.75 0.33
CA ARG A 66 3.66 -1.89 1.50
C ARG A 66 2.85 -1.74 2.78
N TYR A 67 2.94 -2.73 3.65
CA TYR A 67 2.28 -2.76 4.94
C TYR A 67 3.30 -2.42 6.03
N ASP A 68 3.08 -1.34 6.75
CA ASP A 68 3.92 -0.86 7.84
C ASP A 68 3.17 -1.06 9.15
N TYR A 69 3.74 -1.90 10.04
CA TYR A 69 3.21 -2.15 11.37
C TYR A 69 4.03 -1.37 12.39
N ASN A 70 3.56 -0.17 12.73
CA ASN A 70 4.27 0.78 13.61
C ASN A 70 3.76 0.67 15.05
N VAL A 71 3.82 -0.55 15.61
CA VAL A 71 3.41 -0.87 16.98
C VAL A 71 4.62 -1.37 17.76
N PRO A 72 4.99 -0.75 18.91
CA PRO A 72 4.25 0.32 19.62
C PRO A 72 4.44 1.72 19.02
N ASP A 73 5.44 1.93 18.16
CA ASP A 73 5.69 3.22 17.51
C ASP A 73 6.42 3.01 16.17
N ALA A 74 6.56 4.09 15.40
CA ALA A 74 7.22 4.06 14.09
C ALA A 74 8.73 3.72 14.15
N ARG A 75 9.42 3.91 15.29
CA ARG A 75 10.86 3.61 15.40
C ARG A 75 11.12 2.11 15.54
N HIS A 76 10.15 1.38 16.08
CA HIS A 76 10.18 -0.07 16.21
C HIS A 76 9.34 -0.77 15.14
N GLY A 77 8.85 0.00 14.16
CA GLY A 77 8.01 -0.51 13.10
C GLY A 77 8.74 -1.43 12.15
N THR A 78 7.96 -2.30 11.51
CA THR A 78 8.42 -3.24 10.48
C THR A 78 7.56 -3.09 9.25
N ALA A 79 8.18 -3.16 8.08
CA ALA A 79 7.52 -3.00 6.79
C ALA A 79 7.62 -4.29 5.97
N TRP A 80 6.56 -4.59 5.21
CA TRP A 80 6.52 -5.70 4.27
C TRP A 80 5.87 -5.28 2.96
N TYR A 81 6.34 -5.83 1.84
CA TYR A 81 5.68 -5.69 0.55
C TYR A 81 4.82 -6.92 0.26
N SER A 82 3.64 -6.71 -0.32
CA SER A 82 2.90 -7.79 -0.98
C SER A 82 3.75 -8.30 -2.14
N VAL A 83 3.82 -9.62 -2.36
CA VAL A 83 4.60 -10.18 -3.47
C VAL A 83 3.89 -11.35 -4.16
N THR A 84 4.15 -11.46 -5.47
CA THR A 84 3.73 -12.57 -6.33
C THR A 84 4.78 -13.68 -6.43
N ASP A 85 6.06 -13.36 -6.17
CA ASP A 85 7.16 -14.31 -6.03
C ASP A 85 7.99 -13.97 -4.78
N THR A 86 8.38 -15.01 -4.05
CA THR A 86 9.09 -14.96 -2.77
C THR A 86 10.60 -15.07 -2.90
N HIS A 87 11.12 -15.23 -4.11
CA HIS A 87 12.56 -15.45 -4.37
C HIS A 87 13.25 -14.28 -5.06
N ASP A 88 12.52 -13.45 -5.80
CA ASP A 88 13.08 -12.29 -6.49
C ASP A 88 13.22 -11.10 -5.53
N ARG A 89 14.40 -10.48 -5.56
CA ARG A 89 14.78 -9.34 -4.70
C ARG A 89 14.87 -8.02 -5.47
N THR A 90 14.66 -8.07 -6.78
CA THR A 90 14.87 -6.94 -7.68
C THR A 90 13.88 -5.82 -7.39
N THR A 91 14.38 -4.58 -7.34
CA THR A 91 13.55 -3.38 -7.26
C THR A 91 13.53 -2.64 -8.60
N THR A 92 12.48 -1.86 -8.82
CA THR A 92 12.35 -0.99 -9.97
C THR A 92 11.89 0.39 -9.54
N ASP A 93 12.25 1.41 -10.32
CA ASP A 93 11.72 2.75 -10.17
C ASP A 93 10.22 2.73 -10.50
N ALA A 94 9.42 3.23 -9.57
CA ALA A 94 7.97 3.29 -9.68
C ALA A 94 7.46 4.73 -9.78
N GLY A 95 8.31 5.72 -10.06
CA GLY A 95 7.95 7.14 -10.12
C GLY A 95 8.05 7.84 -8.76
N ASP A 96 7.97 9.18 -8.78
CA ASP A 96 8.05 10.04 -7.59
C ASP A 96 9.22 9.72 -6.64
N GLU A 97 10.38 9.37 -7.22
CA GLU A 97 11.60 8.94 -6.50
C GLU A 97 11.39 7.70 -5.61
N GLN A 98 10.33 6.93 -5.84
CA GLN A 98 10.03 5.71 -5.11
C GLN A 98 10.47 4.47 -5.86
N TYR A 99 11.19 3.60 -5.18
CA TYR A 99 11.49 2.26 -5.65
C TYR A 99 10.55 1.25 -4.97
N VAL A 100 10.14 0.24 -5.71
CA VAL A 100 9.36 -0.89 -5.18
C VAL A 100 9.90 -2.22 -5.73
N PRO A 101 9.67 -3.35 -5.05
CA PRO A 101 10.01 -4.66 -5.60
C PRO A 101 9.26 -4.94 -6.89
N VAL A 102 9.93 -5.46 -7.92
CA VAL A 102 9.28 -5.80 -9.21
C VAL A 102 8.12 -6.77 -9.00
N VAL A 103 8.30 -7.72 -8.09
CA VAL A 103 7.32 -8.76 -7.78
C VAL A 103 6.17 -8.28 -6.89
N SER A 104 6.17 -7.01 -6.49
CA SER A 104 5.14 -6.48 -5.61
C SER A 104 3.88 -6.00 -6.30
N PHE A 105 3.92 -5.82 -7.62
CA PHE A 105 2.76 -5.41 -8.40
C PHE A 105 1.71 -6.53 -8.45
N VAL A 106 0.50 -6.19 -8.06
CA VAL A 106 -0.69 -7.03 -8.19
C VAL A 106 -1.71 -6.36 -9.12
N ASP A 107 -2.62 -7.17 -9.67
CA ASP A 107 -3.71 -6.68 -10.50
C ASP A 107 -4.83 -6.02 -9.69
N MET A 108 -5.73 -5.31 -10.37
CA MET A 108 -6.83 -4.59 -9.73
C MET A 108 -7.73 -5.49 -8.85
N PRO A 109 -8.15 -6.71 -9.26
CA PRO A 109 -8.89 -7.61 -8.39
C PRO A 109 -8.18 -7.93 -7.07
N ALA A 110 -6.90 -8.32 -7.13
CA ALA A 110 -6.11 -8.59 -5.93
C ALA A 110 -5.91 -7.33 -5.08
N ALA A 111 -5.67 -6.17 -5.72
CA ALA A 111 -5.53 -4.90 -5.02
C ALA A 111 -6.79 -4.53 -4.22
N LEU A 112 -7.98 -4.67 -4.83
CA LEU A 112 -9.25 -4.42 -4.15
C LEU A 112 -9.47 -5.39 -2.98
N GLU A 113 -9.02 -6.63 -3.09
CA GLU A 113 -9.08 -7.60 -2.00
C GLU A 113 -8.15 -7.21 -0.84
N ILE A 114 -6.90 -6.84 -1.12
CA ILE A 114 -5.94 -6.33 -0.12
C ILE A 114 -6.53 -5.11 0.62
N ILE A 115 -7.04 -4.12 -0.13
CA ILE A 115 -7.66 -2.91 0.43
C ILE A 115 -8.87 -3.30 1.29
N THR A 116 -9.76 -4.15 0.79
CA THR A 116 -10.95 -4.58 1.53
C THR A 116 -10.57 -5.25 2.84
N GLN A 117 -9.59 -6.16 2.83
CA GLN A 117 -9.14 -6.83 4.04
C GLN A 117 -8.53 -5.85 5.04
N PHE A 118 -7.72 -4.89 4.58
CA PHE A 118 -7.17 -3.85 5.44
C PHE A 118 -8.27 -3.00 6.12
N PHE A 119 -9.31 -2.61 5.37
CA PHE A 119 -10.44 -1.86 5.91
C PHE A 119 -11.34 -2.67 6.86
N LEU A 120 -11.25 -3.99 6.86
CA LEU A 120 -12.00 -4.87 7.77
C LEU A 120 -11.17 -5.26 9.00
N ARG A 121 -9.87 -5.50 8.81
CA ARG A 121 -8.93 -6.00 9.83
C ARG A 121 -7.52 -5.42 9.58
N PRO A 122 -7.30 -4.14 9.87
CA PRO A 122 -6.02 -3.50 9.58
C PRO A 122 -4.87 -4.11 10.38
N GLU A 123 -5.13 -4.78 11.51
CA GLU A 123 -4.14 -5.46 12.35
C GLU A 123 -3.59 -6.77 11.75
N GLU A 124 -4.24 -7.29 10.71
CA GLU A 124 -3.87 -8.55 10.05
C GLU A 124 -3.43 -8.27 8.61
N LYS A 125 -2.22 -8.73 8.24
CA LYS A 125 -1.81 -8.75 6.83
C LYS A 125 -2.74 -9.69 6.04
N PRO A 126 -3.29 -9.27 4.89
CA PRO A 126 -4.13 -10.13 4.07
C PRO A 126 -3.44 -11.46 3.71
N ALA A 127 -4.07 -12.58 4.06
CA ALA A 127 -3.45 -13.92 3.94
C ALA A 127 -3.48 -14.51 2.52
N HIS A 128 -4.23 -13.92 1.59
CA HIS A 128 -4.33 -14.41 0.21
C HIS A 128 -3.13 -14.00 -0.66
N VAL A 129 -2.30 -13.04 -0.19
CA VAL A 129 -1.02 -12.69 -0.81
C VAL A 129 0.14 -13.04 0.11
N SER A 130 1.31 -13.28 -0.50
CA SER A 130 2.55 -13.43 0.25
C SER A 130 3.08 -12.04 0.63
N TRP A 131 3.74 -11.96 1.79
CA TRP A 131 4.35 -10.72 2.29
C TRP A 131 5.82 -10.96 2.56
N MET A 132 6.68 -10.10 2.00
CA MET A 132 8.12 -10.16 2.20
C MET A 132 8.61 -8.93 2.96
N PRO A 133 9.48 -9.10 3.99
CA PRO A 133 10.07 -7.99 4.71
C PRO A 133 10.74 -6.99 3.77
N ALA A 134 10.63 -5.68 4.04
CA ALA A 134 11.25 -4.66 3.20
C ALA A 134 12.78 -4.79 3.13
N ASP A 135 13.43 -5.33 4.17
CA ASP A 135 14.87 -5.59 4.23
C ASP A 135 15.32 -6.81 3.40
N PHE A 136 14.40 -7.56 2.80
CA PHE A 136 14.70 -8.66 1.89
C PHE A 136 15.20 -8.18 0.51
N PHE A 137 14.79 -6.99 0.07
CA PHE A 137 15.00 -6.49 -1.29
C PHE A 137 16.30 -5.71 -1.45
N GLU A 138 16.79 -5.66 -2.70
CA GLU A 138 18.01 -4.96 -3.06
C GLU A 138 17.70 -3.52 -3.50
N TRP A 139 17.74 -2.59 -2.53
CA TRP A 139 17.46 -1.18 -2.78
C TRP A 139 18.62 -0.46 -3.49
N PRO A 140 18.33 0.43 -4.44
CA PRO A 140 19.37 1.30 -5.02
C PRO A 140 19.83 2.31 -3.97
N TYR A 141 21.14 2.34 -3.73
CA TYR A 141 21.82 3.29 -2.83
C TYR A 141 22.12 4.62 -3.54
#